data_AF-A0A0P0R6W8-F1
#
_entry.id   AF-A0A0P0R6W8-F1
#
_cell.length_a   1.000
_cell.length_b   1.000
_cell.length_c   1.000
_cell.angle_alpha   90.00
_cell.angle_beta   90.00
_cell.angle_gamma   90.00
#
_symmetry.space_group_name_H-M   'P 1'
#
loop_
_entity.id
_entity.type
_entity.pdbx_description
1 polymer ?
#
loop_
_entity_poly.entity_id
_entity_poly.type
_entity_poly.pdbx_seq_one_letter_code
_entity_poly.pdbx_strand_id
1 'polypeptide(L)'
;MSTEGVLKSALLLMSIGEEEAAQVFKFLGPREVQKIGVAMASLKNITREQIDEVLHEFVSEADKHTALSLDSNDYIRSVLTKALGDDKAGAIIDRILQGSDTSGIEGLKWMDSAAVAELIKNEHPQIIATILVHLDRDQASEIVSCFTERLRNDVLLRIATLDGIQPAALRELDDVLTGLLSGSDNLKRSPMGGIRTAAEILNFLPGNHEESVIDNVRQYDAELAQKIIDQMFVFDNLLDLEDRAIQLLLKEVESETLIISLKGAQPALRQKFLSNMSQRAAELLAEDLDARGPVRVSEVETQQRKILQVVRNLAESGAIVIGGKAEDAYV
;
A
#
# COMPACT_ATOMS: atom_id res chain seq x y z
N MET A 1 0.02 -25.97 -10.72
CA MET A 1 0.04 -26.95 -9.62
C MET A 1 -1.36 -27.52 -9.42
N SER A 2 -1.52 -28.84 -9.36
CA SER A 2 -2.79 -29.46 -8.94
C SER A 2 -3.02 -29.19 -7.45
N THR A 3 -4.28 -29.03 -7.05
CA THR A 3 -4.66 -28.79 -5.64
C THR A 3 -4.14 -29.89 -4.72
N GLU A 4 -4.11 -31.13 -5.23
CA GLU A 4 -3.53 -32.29 -4.55
C GLU A 4 -2.02 -32.17 -4.36
N GLY A 5 -1.28 -31.72 -5.38
CA GLY A 5 0.17 -31.52 -5.29
C GLY A 5 0.55 -30.47 -4.24
N VAL A 6 -0.21 -29.36 -4.15
CA VAL A 6 0.02 -28.32 -3.13
C VAL A 6 -0.16 -28.88 -1.71
N LEU A 7 -1.17 -29.73 -1.49
CA LEU A 7 -1.42 -30.38 -0.20
C LEU A 7 -0.29 -31.37 0.15
N LYS A 8 0.15 -32.20 -0.80
CA LYS A 8 1.28 -33.13 -0.60
C LYS A 8 2.58 -32.37 -0.30
N SER A 9 2.86 -31.28 -1.02
CA SER A 9 4.03 -30.42 -0.75
C SER A 9 3.96 -29.77 0.64
N ALA A 10 2.79 -29.29 1.07
CA ALA A 10 2.60 -28.75 2.41
C ALA A 10 2.85 -29.81 3.50
N LEU A 11 2.31 -31.02 3.32
CA LEU A 11 2.55 -32.17 4.22
C LEU A 11 4.03 -32.54 4.31
N LEU A 12 4.71 -32.63 3.18
CA LEU A 12 6.14 -32.94 3.11
C LEU A 12 6.98 -31.89 3.85
N LEU A 13 6.74 -30.61 3.57
CA LEU A 13 7.48 -29.50 4.19
C LEU A 13 7.24 -29.41 5.70
N MET A 14 6.03 -29.72 6.17
CA MET A 14 5.76 -29.80 7.61
C MET A 14 6.43 -31.01 8.28
N SER A 15 6.76 -32.05 7.52
CA SER A 15 7.34 -33.30 8.06
C SER A 15 8.86 -33.27 8.16
N ILE A 16 9.54 -32.49 7.31
CA ILE A 16 11.02 -32.42 7.26
C ILE A 16 11.64 -31.43 8.25
N GLY A 17 10.84 -30.58 8.90
CA GLY A 17 11.32 -29.59 9.88
C GLY A 17 11.48 -28.17 9.31
N GLU A 18 11.56 -27.19 10.21
CA GLU A 18 11.54 -25.77 9.86
C GLU A 18 12.79 -25.32 9.08
N GLU A 19 13.98 -25.80 9.44
CA GLU A 19 15.24 -25.38 8.80
C GLU A 19 15.33 -25.88 7.35
N GLU A 20 14.91 -27.12 7.12
CA GLU A 20 14.94 -27.83 5.85
C GLU A 20 13.85 -27.31 4.92
N ALA A 21 12.65 -27.09 5.44
CA ALA A 21 11.58 -26.44 4.70
C ALA A 21 11.99 -25.03 4.25
N ALA A 22 12.67 -24.27 5.11
CA ALA A 22 13.20 -22.95 4.75
C ALA A 22 14.22 -23.01 3.61
N GLN A 23 15.03 -24.07 3.49
CA GLN A 23 15.91 -24.24 2.34
C GLN A 23 15.12 -24.51 1.06
N VAL A 24 14.06 -25.29 1.12
CA VAL A 24 13.19 -25.55 -0.05
C VAL A 24 12.48 -24.27 -0.49
N PHE A 25 11.99 -23.45 0.45
CA PHE A 25 11.31 -22.19 0.16
C PHE A 25 12.18 -21.19 -0.61
N LYS A 26 13.52 -21.26 -0.51
CA LYS A 26 14.42 -20.39 -1.28
C LYS A 26 14.38 -20.65 -2.79
N PHE A 27 13.93 -21.83 -3.20
CA PHE A 27 13.85 -22.22 -4.61
C PHE A 27 12.43 -22.04 -5.19
N LEU A 28 11.48 -21.55 -4.39
CA LEU A 28 10.08 -21.41 -4.78
C LEU A 28 9.74 -19.94 -5.06
N GLY A 29 8.89 -19.73 -6.07
CA GLY A 29 8.35 -18.40 -6.36
C GLY A 29 7.33 -17.95 -5.31
N PRO A 30 7.11 -16.64 -5.12
CA PRO A 30 6.24 -16.08 -4.08
C PRO A 30 4.80 -16.61 -4.13
N ARG A 31 4.25 -16.87 -5.32
CA ARG A 31 2.92 -17.47 -5.48
C ARG A 31 2.88 -18.93 -5.04
N GLU A 32 3.97 -19.68 -5.26
CA GLU A 32 4.09 -21.06 -4.80
C GLU A 32 4.24 -21.09 -3.29
N VAL A 33 5.08 -20.21 -2.74
CA VAL A 33 5.20 -19.99 -1.28
C VAL A 33 3.85 -19.64 -0.68
N GLN A 34 3.08 -18.74 -1.30
CA GLN A 34 1.75 -18.37 -0.83
C GLN A 34 0.77 -19.55 -0.90
N LYS A 35 0.70 -20.28 -2.02
CA LYS A 35 -0.19 -21.44 -2.19
C LYS A 35 0.12 -22.53 -1.17
N ILE A 36 1.39 -22.86 -1.00
CA ILE A 36 1.87 -23.85 -0.03
C ILE A 36 1.66 -23.36 1.40
N GLY A 37 1.95 -22.09 1.70
CA GLY A 37 1.75 -21.51 3.03
C GLY A 37 0.28 -21.49 3.46
N VAL A 38 -0.64 -21.15 2.54
CA VAL A 38 -2.09 -21.25 2.79
C VAL A 38 -2.50 -22.70 3.02
N ALA A 39 -1.98 -23.64 2.25
CA ALA A 39 -2.24 -25.06 2.45
C ALA A 39 -1.73 -25.55 3.81
N MET A 40 -0.49 -25.20 4.19
CA MET A 40 0.08 -25.51 5.52
C MET A 40 -0.78 -24.96 6.66
N ALA A 41 -1.28 -23.72 6.55
CA ALA A 41 -2.15 -23.11 7.55
C ALA A 41 -3.55 -23.77 7.65
N SER A 42 -4.01 -24.41 6.58
CA SER A 42 -5.32 -25.06 6.52
C SER A 42 -5.33 -26.49 7.08
N LEU A 43 -4.16 -27.13 7.21
CA LEU A 43 -4.01 -28.50 7.70
C LEU A 43 -4.14 -28.53 9.23
N LYS A 44 -5.25 -29.07 9.75
CA LYS A 44 -5.52 -29.14 11.21
C LYS A 44 -5.54 -30.56 11.80
N ASN A 45 -5.77 -31.59 10.99
CA ASN A 45 -5.89 -32.98 11.43
C ASN A 45 -5.16 -33.91 10.46
N ILE A 46 -3.83 -33.94 10.55
CA ILE A 46 -2.99 -34.81 9.73
C ILE A 46 -2.84 -36.15 10.44
N THR A 47 -3.15 -37.26 9.76
CA THR A 47 -2.88 -38.60 10.33
C THR A 47 -1.48 -39.08 9.95
N ARG A 48 -0.92 -39.98 10.76
CA ARG A 48 0.42 -40.54 10.52
C ARG A 48 0.48 -41.30 9.19
N GLU A 49 -0.61 -41.98 8.85
CA GLU A 49 -0.74 -42.74 7.60
C GLU A 49 -0.62 -41.82 6.37
N GLN A 50 -1.17 -40.60 6.44
CA GLN A 50 -1.08 -39.61 5.35
C GLN A 50 0.35 -39.09 5.16
N ILE A 51 1.10 -38.91 6.26
CA ILE A 51 2.51 -38.49 6.19
C ILE A 51 3.36 -39.62 5.59
N ASP A 52 3.17 -40.85 6.07
CA ASP A 52 3.92 -42.01 5.59
C ASP A 52 3.68 -42.26 4.09
N GLU A 53 2.43 -42.10 3.62
CA GLU A 53 2.09 -42.21 2.20
C GLU A 53 2.80 -41.15 1.35
N VAL A 54 2.75 -39.88 1.75
CA VAL A 54 3.39 -38.77 1.02
C VAL A 54 4.91 -38.90 1.01
N LEU A 55 5.53 -39.33 2.11
CA LEU A 55 6.97 -39.57 2.17
C LEU A 55 7.39 -40.71 1.25
N HIS A 56 6.62 -41.81 1.21
CA HIS A 56 6.93 -42.95 0.36
C HIS A 56 6.81 -42.60 -1.13
N GLU A 57 5.78 -41.84 -1.50
CA GLU A 57 5.61 -41.30 -2.86
C GLU A 57 6.77 -40.38 -3.24
N PHE A 58 7.16 -39.45 -2.35
CA PHE A 58 8.28 -38.55 -2.60
C PHE A 58 9.59 -39.29 -2.80
N VAL A 59 9.94 -40.26 -1.95
CA VAL A 59 11.16 -41.05 -2.10
C VAL A 59 11.15 -41.85 -3.40
N SER A 60 10.01 -42.46 -3.75
CA SER A 60 9.89 -43.22 -5.00
C SER A 60 10.07 -42.34 -6.24
N GLU A 61 9.52 -41.12 -6.25
CA GLU A 61 9.71 -40.16 -7.33
C GLU A 61 11.13 -39.58 -7.35
N ALA A 62 11.69 -39.27 -6.17
CA ALA A 62 13.06 -38.80 -6.04
C ALA A 62 14.04 -39.84 -6.61
N ASP A 63 13.92 -41.13 -6.26
CA ASP A 63 14.80 -42.19 -6.75
C ASP A 63 14.77 -42.35 -8.28
N LYS A 64 13.63 -42.07 -8.92
CA LYS A 64 13.50 -42.08 -10.40
C LYS A 64 14.26 -40.93 -11.07
N HIS A 65 14.46 -39.82 -10.37
CA HIS A 65 15.07 -38.59 -10.91
C HIS A 65 16.48 -38.29 -10.36
N THR A 66 16.89 -38.95 -9.27
CA THR A 66 18.13 -38.69 -8.50
C THR A 66 19.40 -39.21 -9.16
N ALA A 67 19.33 -40.23 -10.03
CA ALA A 67 20.51 -40.90 -10.57
C ALA A 67 21.43 -40.03 -11.48
N LEU A 68 20.98 -38.84 -11.92
CA LEU A 68 21.72 -37.99 -12.85
C LEU A 68 21.91 -36.53 -12.41
N SER A 69 21.20 -36.05 -11.38
CA SER A 69 21.06 -34.60 -11.13
C SER A 69 21.71 -34.08 -9.84
N LEU A 70 22.04 -34.93 -8.86
CA LEU A 70 22.48 -34.46 -7.54
C LEU A 70 23.98 -34.14 -7.43
N ASP A 71 24.79 -34.59 -8.38
CA ASP A 71 26.25 -34.37 -8.39
C ASP A 71 26.74 -33.54 -9.59
N SER A 72 25.84 -33.08 -10.46
CA SER A 72 26.20 -32.43 -11.72
C SER A 72 26.90 -31.09 -11.50
N ASN A 73 26.50 -30.31 -10.50
CA ASN A 73 27.06 -28.97 -10.26
C ASN A 73 28.48 -29.02 -9.69
N ASP A 74 28.74 -29.92 -8.74
CA ASP A 74 30.08 -30.12 -8.19
C ASP A 74 30.99 -30.86 -9.17
N TYR A 75 30.44 -31.77 -9.96
CA TYR A 75 31.14 -32.37 -11.09
C TYR A 75 31.52 -31.33 -12.14
N ILE A 76 30.58 -30.48 -12.60
CA ILE A 76 30.83 -29.40 -13.57
C ILE A 76 31.87 -28.42 -13.03
N ARG A 77 31.75 -28.00 -11.76
CA ARG A 77 32.73 -27.15 -11.08
C ARG A 77 34.12 -27.81 -11.10
N SER A 78 34.21 -29.09 -10.72
CA SER A 78 35.49 -29.82 -10.71
C SER A 78 36.11 -29.99 -12.11
N VAL A 79 35.28 -30.21 -13.14
CA VAL A 79 35.71 -30.41 -14.53
C VAL A 79 36.18 -29.10 -15.14
N LEU A 80 35.43 -28.01 -14.97
CA LEU A 80 35.77 -26.69 -15.49
C LEU A 80 37.03 -26.13 -14.79
N THR A 81 37.16 -26.31 -13.48
CA THR A 81 38.36 -25.92 -12.73
C THR A 81 39.59 -26.69 -13.20
N LYS A 82 39.49 -28.01 -13.41
CA LYS A 82 40.60 -28.82 -13.94
C LYS A 82 40.98 -28.49 -15.39
N ALA A 83 40.01 -28.12 -16.22
CA ALA A 83 40.24 -27.85 -17.64
C ALA A 83 40.78 -26.43 -17.91
N LEU A 84 40.39 -25.44 -17.10
CA LEU A 84 40.60 -24.01 -17.40
C LEU A 84 41.46 -23.28 -16.35
N GLY A 85 41.70 -23.89 -15.19
CA GLY A 85 42.40 -23.28 -14.03
C GLY A 85 41.46 -22.42 -13.18
N ASP A 86 41.76 -22.31 -11.88
CA ASP A 86 40.88 -21.66 -10.88
C ASP A 86 40.43 -20.24 -11.28
N ASP A 87 41.34 -19.42 -11.82
CA ASP A 87 41.06 -18.02 -12.16
C ASP A 87 40.06 -17.84 -13.33
N LYS A 88 40.05 -18.75 -14.31
CA LYS A 88 39.15 -18.68 -15.48
C LYS A 88 37.88 -19.50 -15.29
N ALA A 89 37.98 -20.57 -14.50
CA ALA A 89 36.86 -21.43 -14.19
C ALA A 89 35.85 -20.70 -13.30
N GLY A 90 36.29 -19.94 -12.29
CA GLY A 90 35.40 -19.19 -11.39
C GLY A 90 34.38 -18.33 -12.14
N ALA A 91 34.84 -17.47 -13.07
CA ALA A 91 33.97 -16.59 -13.84
C ALA A 91 32.99 -17.33 -14.77
N ILE A 92 33.38 -18.51 -15.29
CA ILE A 92 32.53 -19.33 -16.16
C ILE A 92 31.54 -20.16 -15.33
N ILE A 93 31.99 -20.68 -14.19
CA ILE A 93 31.21 -21.46 -13.24
C ILE A 93 30.14 -20.57 -12.59
N ASP A 94 30.49 -19.37 -12.16
CA ASP A 94 29.52 -18.41 -11.61
C ASP A 94 28.46 -18.04 -12.65
N ARG A 95 28.86 -17.83 -13.91
CA ARG A 95 27.95 -17.53 -15.02
C ARG A 95 27.02 -18.70 -15.41
N ILE A 96 27.46 -19.94 -15.17
CA ILE A 96 26.68 -21.16 -15.48
C ILE A 96 25.79 -21.57 -14.30
N LEU A 97 26.26 -21.41 -13.05
CA LEU A 97 25.58 -21.89 -11.85
C LEU A 97 24.62 -20.87 -11.22
N GLN A 98 24.85 -19.56 -11.38
CA GLN A 98 23.96 -18.54 -10.79
C GLN A 98 22.71 -18.24 -11.61
N GLY A 99 22.48 -18.93 -12.74
CA GLY A 99 21.22 -18.85 -13.47
C GLY A 99 20.85 -17.44 -13.90
N SER A 100 21.42 -17.00 -15.03
CA SER A 100 21.05 -15.78 -15.78
C SER A 100 21.05 -14.45 -15.00
N ASP A 101 21.82 -13.49 -15.53
CA ASP A 101 21.82 -12.05 -15.26
C ASP A 101 20.40 -11.41 -15.39
N THR A 102 19.42 -11.83 -14.59
CA THR A 102 17.99 -11.46 -14.68
C THR A 102 17.37 -11.04 -13.33
N SER A 103 18.18 -10.54 -12.40
CA SER A 103 17.71 -10.13 -11.07
C SER A 103 16.58 -9.10 -11.11
N GLY A 104 16.54 -8.24 -12.13
CA GLY A 104 15.51 -7.22 -12.29
C GLY A 104 14.17 -7.81 -12.71
N ILE A 105 14.16 -8.67 -13.73
CA ILE A 105 12.97 -9.37 -14.21
C ILE A 105 12.48 -10.37 -13.16
N GLU A 106 13.39 -11.04 -12.45
CA GLU A 106 13.04 -11.91 -11.33
C GLU A 106 12.38 -11.13 -10.19
N GLY A 107 12.85 -9.90 -9.92
CA GLY A 107 12.23 -9.00 -8.94
C GLY A 107 10.74 -8.71 -9.23
N LEU A 108 10.36 -8.62 -10.52
CA LEU A 108 8.96 -8.43 -10.92
C LEU A 108 8.05 -9.62 -10.56
N LYS A 109 8.60 -10.84 -10.46
CA LYS A 109 7.82 -12.02 -10.02
C LYS A 109 7.31 -11.88 -8.57
N TRP A 110 7.99 -11.08 -7.75
CA TRP A 110 7.65 -10.80 -6.36
C TRP A 110 6.66 -9.66 -6.16
N MET A 111 6.40 -8.90 -7.22
CA MET A 111 5.47 -7.77 -7.18
C MET A 111 4.04 -8.19 -7.52
N ASP A 112 3.08 -7.47 -6.95
CA ASP A 112 1.69 -7.59 -7.36
C ASP A 112 1.49 -7.19 -8.82
N SER A 113 0.63 -7.92 -9.54
CA SER A 113 0.36 -7.73 -10.97
C SER A 113 -0.07 -6.31 -11.32
N ALA A 114 -0.84 -5.64 -10.46
CA ALA A 114 -1.25 -4.25 -10.69
C ALA A 114 -0.07 -3.28 -10.52
N ALA A 115 0.84 -3.55 -9.58
CA ALA A 115 2.04 -2.75 -9.38
C ALA A 115 3.01 -2.89 -10.55
N VAL A 116 3.19 -4.11 -11.08
CA VAL A 116 3.99 -4.35 -12.30
C VAL A 116 3.35 -3.63 -13.49
N ALA A 117 2.03 -3.72 -13.67
CA ALA A 117 1.32 -3.03 -14.74
C ALA A 117 1.54 -1.51 -14.69
N GLU A 118 1.44 -0.90 -13.50
CA GLU A 118 1.70 0.53 -13.31
C GLU A 118 3.13 0.93 -13.64
N LEU A 119 4.11 0.06 -13.35
CA LEU A 119 5.52 0.30 -13.62
C LEU A 119 5.80 0.30 -15.14
N ILE A 120 5.21 -0.64 -15.89
CA ILE A 120 5.55 -0.85 -17.30
C ILE A 120 4.54 -0.27 -18.31
N LYS A 121 3.38 0.23 -17.89
CA LYS A 121 2.30 0.68 -18.81
C LYS A 121 2.69 1.79 -19.79
N ASN A 122 3.71 2.58 -19.45
CA ASN A 122 4.20 3.69 -20.29
C ASN A 122 5.37 3.28 -21.20
N GLU A 123 5.86 2.04 -21.06
CA GLU A 123 6.91 1.52 -21.91
C GLU A 123 6.40 1.18 -23.31
N HIS A 124 7.33 1.07 -24.26
CA HIS A 124 6.98 0.67 -25.62
C HIS A 124 6.37 -0.75 -25.62
N PRO A 125 5.31 -1.05 -26.41
CA PRO A 125 4.65 -2.36 -26.41
C PRO A 125 5.60 -3.56 -26.63
N GLN A 126 6.69 -3.35 -27.37
CA GLN A 126 7.74 -4.36 -27.56
C GLN A 126 8.52 -4.68 -26.27
N ILE A 127 8.79 -3.68 -25.43
CA ILE A 127 9.48 -3.84 -24.13
C ILE A 127 8.56 -4.59 -23.17
N ILE A 128 7.29 -4.18 -23.11
CA ILE A 128 6.27 -4.85 -22.30
C ILE A 128 6.15 -6.32 -22.72
N ALA A 129 6.08 -6.60 -24.02
CA ALA A 129 6.04 -7.97 -24.54
C ALA A 129 7.27 -8.79 -24.13
N THR A 130 8.48 -8.20 -24.22
CA THR A 130 9.72 -8.83 -23.75
C THR A 130 9.66 -9.19 -22.27
N ILE A 131 9.19 -8.29 -21.41
CA ILE A 131 9.06 -8.52 -19.96
C ILE A 131 8.08 -9.66 -19.70
N LEU A 132 6.88 -9.58 -20.28
CA LEU A 132 5.78 -10.52 -20.02
C LEU A 132 6.09 -11.96 -20.44
N VAL A 133 6.93 -12.16 -21.46
CA VAL A 133 7.35 -13.50 -21.91
C VAL A 133 8.23 -14.21 -20.87
N HIS A 134 8.88 -13.46 -19.98
CA HIS A 134 9.73 -14.00 -18.91
C HIS A 134 9.01 -14.11 -17.55
N LEU A 135 7.74 -13.69 -17.47
CA LEU A 135 6.89 -13.85 -16.28
C LEU A 135 6.01 -15.10 -16.38
N ASP A 136 5.52 -15.55 -15.22
CA ASP A 136 4.56 -16.66 -15.16
C ASP A 136 3.28 -16.30 -15.93
N ARG A 137 2.71 -17.30 -16.64
CA ARG A 137 1.54 -17.10 -17.51
C ARG A 137 0.34 -16.48 -16.77
N ASP A 138 0.12 -16.90 -15.53
CA ASP A 138 -0.96 -16.37 -14.68
C ASP A 138 -0.73 -14.88 -14.37
N GLN A 139 0.48 -14.51 -13.95
CA GLN A 139 0.84 -13.13 -13.61
C GLN A 139 0.79 -12.24 -14.85
N ALA A 140 1.34 -12.70 -15.98
CA ALA A 140 1.30 -11.98 -17.24
C ALA A 140 -0.15 -11.71 -17.69
N SER A 141 -1.05 -12.69 -17.53
CA SER A 141 -2.48 -12.52 -17.84
C SER A 141 -3.14 -11.45 -16.96
N GLU A 142 -2.85 -11.44 -15.66
CA GLU A 142 -3.35 -10.43 -14.73
C GLU A 142 -2.81 -9.03 -15.07
N ILE A 143 -1.51 -8.90 -15.34
CA ILE A 143 -0.88 -7.63 -15.75
C ILE A 143 -1.54 -7.07 -17.03
N VAL A 144 -1.71 -7.93 -18.04
CA VAL A 144 -2.32 -7.54 -19.31
C VAL A 144 -3.79 -7.12 -19.14
N SER A 145 -4.49 -7.67 -18.14
CA SER A 145 -5.87 -7.29 -17.81
C SER A 145 -5.98 -5.88 -17.23
N CYS A 146 -4.90 -5.36 -16.64
CA CYS A 146 -4.84 -3.98 -16.12
C CYS A 146 -4.60 -2.92 -17.22
N PHE A 147 -4.23 -3.33 -18.44
CA PHE A 147 -3.97 -2.39 -19.53
C PHE A 147 -5.23 -1.95 -20.26
N THR A 148 -5.15 -0.78 -20.91
CA THR A 148 -6.18 -0.32 -21.85
C THR A 148 -6.32 -1.32 -23.00
N GLU A 149 -7.51 -1.41 -23.60
CA GLU A 149 -7.79 -2.35 -24.69
C GLU A 149 -6.81 -2.22 -25.85
N ARG A 150 -6.44 -0.99 -26.22
CA ARG A 150 -5.46 -0.72 -27.29
C ARG A 150 -4.09 -1.29 -26.95
N LEU A 151 -3.57 -1.00 -25.75
CA LEU A 151 -2.24 -1.45 -25.33
C LEU A 151 -2.21 -2.97 -25.18
N ARG A 152 -3.23 -3.57 -24.58
CA ARG A 152 -3.39 -5.02 -24.45
C ARG A 152 -3.30 -5.72 -25.80
N ASN A 153 -4.05 -5.26 -26.79
CA ASN A 153 -4.09 -5.88 -28.11
C ASN A 153 -2.73 -5.78 -28.83
N ASP A 154 -2.06 -4.63 -28.73
CA ASP A 154 -0.74 -4.43 -29.34
C ASP A 154 0.32 -5.33 -28.67
N VAL A 155 0.36 -5.36 -27.34
CA VAL A 155 1.27 -6.21 -26.57
C VAL A 155 1.07 -7.69 -26.90
N LEU A 156 -0.18 -8.19 -26.95
CA LEU A 156 -0.43 -9.59 -27.29
C LEU A 156 -0.02 -9.92 -28.73
N LEU A 157 -0.22 -9.00 -29.69
CA LEU A 157 0.25 -9.20 -31.05
C LEU A 157 1.78 -9.32 -31.08
N ARG A 158 2.50 -8.46 -30.35
CA ARG A 158 3.97 -8.54 -30.24
C ARG A 158 4.46 -9.83 -29.63
N ILE A 159 3.80 -10.32 -28.56
CA ILE A 159 4.14 -11.61 -27.94
C ILE A 159 3.93 -12.76 -28.94
N ALA A 160 2.82 -12.73 -29.69
CA ALA A 160 2.50 -13.78 -30.67
C ALA A 160 3.48 -13.82 -31.87
N THR A 161 4.06 -12.68 -32.24
CA THR A 161 5.03 -12.56 -33.35
C THR A 161 6.49 -12.49 -32.88
N LEU A 162 6.77 -12.85 -31.63
CA LEU A 162 8.12 -12.74 -31.05
C LEU A 162 8.97 -13.96 -31.42
N ASP A 163 9.87 -13.81 -32.39
CA ASP A 163 10.76 -14.91 -32.84
C ASP A 163 11.98 -15.13 -31.91
N GLY A 164 12.34 -14.13 -31.11
CA GLY A 164 13.45 -14.20 -30.17
C GLY A 164 13.96 -12.82 -29.75
N ILE A 165 14.72 -12.79 -28.65
CA ILE A 165 15.26 -11.55 -28.06
C ILE A 165 16.77 -11.71 -27.97
N GLN A 166 17.51 -10.70 -28.42
CA GLN A 166 18.97 -10.73 -28.32
C GLN A 166 19.39 -10.72 -26.84
N PRO A 167 20.29 -11.61 -26.41
CA PRO A 167 20.72 -11.69 -25.01
C PRO A 167 21.29 -10.37 -24.47
N ALA A 168 21.92 -9.55 -25.32
CA ALA A 168 22.43 -8.24 -24.93
C ALA A 168 21.32 -7.25 -24.55
N ALA A 169 20.23 -7.22 -25.32
CA ALA A 169 19.07 -6.36 -25.03
C ALA A 169 18.32 -6.82 -23.78
N LEU A 170 18.29 -8.14 -23.52
CA LEU A 170 17.69 -8.68 -22.29
C LEU A 170 18.48 -8.24 -21.04
N ARG A 171 19.82 -8.26 -21.09
CA ARG A 171 20.64 -7.77 -19.98
C ARG A 171 20.46 -6.28 -19.73
N GLU A 172 20.45 -5.47 -20.79
CA GLU A 172 20.26 -4.02 -20.65
C GLU A 172 18.90 -3.69 -20.02
N LEU A 173 17.86 -4.41 -20.43
CA LEU A 173 16.53 -4.31 -19.83
C LEU A 173 16.55 -4.74 -18.35
N ASP A 174 17.28 -5.79 -18.01
CA ASP A 174 17.40 -6.26 -16.63
C ASP A 174 18.15 -5.27 -15.72
N ASP A 175 19.22 -4.66 -16.20
CA ASP A 175 19.99 -3.63 -15.48
C ASP A 175 19.11 -2.41 -15.16
N VAL A 176 18.30 -1.97 -16.12
CA VAL A 176 17.34 -0.86 -15.94
C VAL A 176 16.28 -1.23 -14.91
N LEU A 177 15.69 -2.43 -15.01
CA LEU A 177 14.69 -2.90 -14.05
C LEU A 177 15.27 -3.04 -12.65
N THR A 178 16.49 -3.57 -12.51
CA THR A 178 17.19 -3.68 -11.23
C THR A 178 17.41 -2.30 -10.60
N GLY A 179 17.77 -1.28 -11.40
CA GLY A 179 17.87 0.11 -10.95
C GLY A 179 16.55 0.69 -10.44
N LEU A 180 15.45 0.45 -11.15
CA LEU A 180 14.11 0.92 -10.75
C LEU A 180 13.60 0.22 -9.48
N LEU A 181 13.92 -1.07 -9.32
CA LEU A 181 13.48 -1.87 -8.17
C LEU A 181 14.34 -1.61 -6.92
N SER A 182 15.64 -1.41 -7.06
CA SER A 182 16.53 -1.04 -5.94
C SER A 182 16.23 0.35 -5.37
N GLY A 183 15.70 1.27 -6.18
CA GLY A 183 15.13 2.54 -5.70
C GLY A 183 13.75 2.41 -5.04
N SER A 184 13.11 1.22 -5.14
CA SER A 184 11.73 0.97 -4.71
C SER A 184 11.61 0.25 -3.36
N ASP A 185 12.71 0.10 -2.60
CA ASP A 185 12.70 -0.48 -1.23
C ASP A 185 11.91 0.37 -0.21
N ASN A 186 11.31 1.49 -0.65
CA ASN A 186 10.32 2.28 0.08
C ASN A 186 8.85 1.89 -0.21
N LEU A 187 8.58 0.72 -0.79
CA LEU A 187 7.22 0.25 -1.11
C LEU A 187 6.35 -0.20 0.08
N LYS A 188 6.63 0.27 1.30
CA LYS A 188 5.53 0.59 2.22
C LYS A 188 5.03 1.98 1.84
N ARG A 189 4.25 2.05 0.75
CA ARG A 189 3.46 3.25 0.45
C ARG A 189 2.55 3.50 1.64
N SER A 190 2.95 4.39 2.54
CA SER A 190 1.97 5.12 3.35
C SER A 190 0.94 5.68 2.37
N PRO A 191 -0.37 5.58 2.64
CA PRO A 191 -1.38 6.09 1.73
C PRO A 191 -1.16 7.60 1.55
N MET A 192 -0.49 7.98 0.45
CA MET A 192 -0.27 9.37 0.04
C MET A 192 -1.50 9.80 -0.74
N GLY A 193 -2.54 10.21 -0.02
CA GLY A 193 -3.79 10.70 -0.58
C GLY A 193 -4.99 10.49 0.34
N GLY A 194 -6.18 10.75 -0.20
CA GLY A 194 -7.45 10.61 0.50
C GLY A 194 -8.11 11.95 0.83
N ILE A 195 -9.29 11.85 1.43
CA ILE A 195 -10.18 12.98 1.72
C ILE A 195 -9.45 14.10 2.49
N ARG A 196 -8.61 13.73 3.46
CA ARG A 196 -7.84 14.68 4.27
C ARG A 196 -6.81 15.45 3.45
N THR A 197 -6.01 14.76 2.64
CA THR A 197 -5.01 15.41 1.79
C THR A 197 -5.68 16.31 0.74
N ALA A 198 -6.82 15.89 0.18
CA ALA A 198 -7.59 16.71 -0.75
C ALA A 198 -8.11 17.99 -0.08
N ALA A 199 -8.65 17.89 1.14
CA ALA A 199 -9.09 19.05 1.92
C ALA A 199 -7.94 19.98 2.29
N GLU A 200 -6.79 19.43 2.70
CA GLU A 200 -5.58 20.22 3.00
C GLU A 200 -5.09 20.99 1.76
N ILE A 201 -5.11 20.39 0.56
CA ILE A 201 -4.75 21.08 -0.69
C ILE A 201 -5.78 22.16 -1.04
N LEU A 202 -7.07 21.87 -0.89
CA LEU A 202 -8.15 22.82 -1.15
C LEU A 202 -8.10 24.05 -0.25
N ASN A 203 -7.67 23.89 1.02
CA ASN A 203 -7.47 25.01 1.93
C ASN A 203 -6.40 26.03 1.48
N PHE A 204 -5.50 25.65 0.56
CA PHE A 204 -4.50 26.57 -0.02
C PHE A 204 -4.89 27.11 -1.41
N LEU A 205 -6.01 26.67 -1.97
CA LEU A 205 -6.50 27.18 -3.25
C LEU A 205 -7.24 28.52 -3.05
N PRO A 206 -7.11 29.48 -3.98
CA PRO A 206 -7.92 30.69 -3.96
C PRO A 206 -9.41 30.34 -4.09
N GLY A 207 -10.30 31.05 -3.36
CA GLY A 207 -11.70 30.65 -3.19
C GLY A 207 -12.53 30.46 -4.48
N ASN A 208 -12.18 31.16 -5.57
CA ASN A 208 -12.81 30.96 -6.88
C ASN A 208 -12.45 29.61 -7.53
N HIS A 209 -11.27 29.07 -7.25
CA HIS A 209 -10.83 27.75 -7.71
C HIS A 209 -11.29 26.64 -6.77
N GLU A 210 -11.37 26.93 -5.47
CA GLU A 210 -11.91 26.03 -4.45
C GLU A 210 -13.36 25.60 -4.80
N GLU A 211 -14.26 26.58 -5.00
CA GLU A 211 -15.67 26.34 -5.27
C GLU A 211 -15.86 25.55 -6.58
N SER A 212 -15.12 25.92 -7.62
CA SER A 212 -15.14 25.20 -8.90
C SER A 212 -14.67 23.75 -8.78
N VAL A 213 -13.69 23.46 -7.93
CA VAL A 213 -13.18 22.09 -7.74
C VAL A 213 -14.15 21.28 -6.89
N ILE A 214 -14.71 21.85 -5.83
CA ILE A 214 -15.73 21.19 -5.00
C ILE A 214 -16.97 20.85 -5.82
N ASP A 215 -17.44 21.77 -6.68
CA ASP A 215 -18.59 21.51 -7.54
C ASP A 215 -18.32 20.40 -8.56
N ASN A 216 -17.10 20.34 -9.11
CA ASN A 216 -16.71 19.25 -10.00
C ASN A 216 -16.68 17.90 -9.26
N VAL A 217 -16.13 17.85 -8.04
CA VAL A 217 -16.15 16.64 -7.21
C VAL A 217 -17.58 16.25 -6.85
N ARG A 218 -18.46 17.21 -6.53
CA ARG A 218 -19.87 16.97 -6.19
C ARG A 218 -20.68 16.41 -7.36
N GLN A 219 -20.37 16.83 -8.60
CA GLN A 219 -20.98 16.26 -9.82
C GLN A 219 -20.58 14.81 -10.04
N TYR A 220 -19.37 14.43 -9.63
CA TYR A 220 -18.88 13.07 -9.73
C TYR A 220 -19.38 12.18 -8.57
N ASP A 221 -19.25 12.67 -7.33
CA ASP A 221 -19.66 11.98 -6.10
C ASP A 221 -19.98 13.02 -5.00
N ALA A 222 -21.27 13.16 -4.71
CA ALA A 222 -21.76 14.08 -3.70
C ALA A 222 -21.32 13.70 -2.26
N GLU A 223 -21.19 12.40 -1.96
CA GLU A 223 -20.79 11.94 -0.64
C GLU A 223 -19.30 12.19 -0.40
N LEU A 224 -18.48 12.00 -1.43
CA LEU A 224 -17.05 12.34 -1.40
C LEU A 224 -16.83 13.84 -1.23
N ALA A 225 -17.57 14.67 -1.98
CA ALA A 225 -17.50 16.12 -1.84
C ALA A 225 -17.84 16.56 -0.41
N GLN A 226 -18.89 16.00 0.17
CA GLN A 226 -19.28 16.31 1.54
C GLN A 226 -18.18 15.91 2.54
N LYS A 227 -17.58 14.73 2.39
CA LYS A 227 -16.48 14.29 3.24
C LYS A 227 -15.24 15.19 3.14
N ILE A 228 -14.95 15.73 1.95
CA ILE A 228 -13.84 16.67 1.73
C ILE A 228 -14.14 18.01 2.40
N ILE A 229 -15.34 18.58 2.18
CA ILE A 229 -15.80 19.81 2.86
C ILE A 229 -15.72 19.66 4.38
N ASP A 230 -16.12 18.50 4.90
CA ASP A 230 -16.09 18.22 6.33
C ASP A 230 -14.67 18.19 6.92
N GLN A 231 -13.65 17.96 6.09
CA GLN A 231 -12.24 18.02 6.48
C GLN A 231 -11.61 19.39 6.24
N MET A 232 -12.26 20.29 5.48
CA MET A 232 -11.75 21.64 5.20
C MET A 232 -11.95 22.60 6.38
N PHE A 233 -13.07 22.48 7.10
CA PHE A 233 -13.32 23.29 8.31
C PHE A 233 -12.72 22.62 9.55
N VAL A 234 -11.54 23.09 9.93
CA VAL A 234 -10.76 22.56 11.06
C VAL A 234 -11.16 23.30 12.34
N PHE A 235 -11.01 22.66 13.50
CA PHE A 235 -11.32 23.25 14.81
C PHE A 235 -10.60 24.59 15.06
N ASP A 236 -9.41 24.78 14.50
CA ASP A 236 -8.67 26.04 14.62
C ASP A 236 -9.33 27.20 13.86
N ASN A 237 -10.16 26.94 12.84
CA ASN A 237 -10.90 27.99 12.11
C ASN A 237 -12.00 28.65 12.96
N LEU A 238 -12.30 28.11 14.16
CA LEU A 238 -13.15 28.80 15.14
C LEU A 238 -12.53 30.13 15.60
N LEU A 239 -11.22 30.32 15.41
CA LEU A 239 -10.56 31.62 15.63
C LEU A 239 -11.09 32.72 14.71
N ASP A 240 -11.63 32.39 13.55
CA ASP A 240 -12.08 33.38 12.55
C ASP A 240 -13.56 33.74 12.71
N LEU A 241 -14.30 33.01 13.55
CA LEU A 241 -15.72 33.30 13.81
C LEU A 241 -15.91 34.59 14.61
N GLU A 242 -16.99 35.32 14.37
CA GLU A 242 -17.32 36.50 15.17
C GLU A 242 -17.64 36.11 16.63
N ASP A 243 -17.43 37.05 17.55
CA ASP A 243 -17.70 36.86 18.98
C ASP A 243 -19.15 36.42 19.25
N ARG A 244 -20.11 36.98 18.51
CA ARG A 244 -21.52 36.58 18.58
C ARG A 244 -21.73 35.11 18.22
N ALA A 245 -21.00 34.59 17.23
CA ALA A 245 -21.08 33.19 16.83
C ALA A 245 -20.50 32.26 17.92
N ILE A 246 -19.38 32.65 18.54
CA ILE A 246 -18.81 31.93 19.69
C ILE A 246 -19.79 31.90 20.86
N GLN A 247 -20.47 33.01 21.14
CA GLN A 247 -21.49 33.07 22.22
C GLN A 247 -22.71 32.18 21.95
N LEU A 248 -23.13 32.03 20.68
CA LEU A 248 -24.20 31.11 20.31
C LEU A 248 -23.75 29.66 20.45
N LEU A 249 -22.55 29.35 19.97
CA LEU A 249 -21.94 28.02 20.12
C LEU A 249 -21.83 27.60 21.59
N LEU A 250 -21.39 28.52 22.46
CA LEU A 250 -21.27 28.29 23.91
C LEU A 250 -22.59 27.92 24.60
N LYS A 251 -23.75 28.23 24.00
CA LYS A 251 -25.06 27.86 24.55
C LYS A 251 -25.51 26.46 24.15
N GLU A 252 -25.00 25.95 23.03
CA GLU A 252 -25.40 24.67 22.44
C GLU A 252 -24.41 23.53 22.77
N VAL A 253 -23.22 23.86 23.31
CA VAL A 253 -22.17 22.89 23.62
C VAL A 253 -22.15 22.58 25.12
N GLU A 254 -22.13 21.29 25.44
CA GLU A 254 -21.98 20.80 26.82
C GLU A 254 -20.61 21.14 27.41
N SER A 255 -20.57 21.49 28.71
CA SER A 255 -19.33 21.90 29.39
C SER A 255 -18.22 20.86 29.32
N GLU A 256 -18.53 19.56 29.48
CA GLU A 256 -17.51 18.50 29.42
C GLU A 256 -16.90 18.37 28.01
N THR A 257 -17.72 18.46 26.96
CA THR A 257 -17.25 18.48 25.57
C THR A 257 -16.37 19.68 25.29
N LEU A 258 -16.73 20.87 25.81
CA LEU A 258 -15.92 22.08 25.66
C LEU A 258 -14.56 21.96 26.35
N ILE A 259 -14.52 21.47 27.59
CA ILE A 259 -13.28 21.28 28.38
C ILE A 259 -12.31 20.36 27.62
N ILE A 260 -12.78 19.19 27.17
CA ILE A 260 -11.92 18.21 26.49
C ILE A 260 -11.42 18.78 25.14
N SER A 261 -12.27 19.48 24.40
CA SER A 261 -11.91 20.04 23.09
C SER A 261 -10.87 21.17 23.22
N LEU A 262 -11.00 22.03 24.23
CA LEU A 262 -10.10 23.15 24.46
C LEU A 262 -8.74 22.74 25.03
N LYS A 263 -8.63 21.57 25.69
CA LYS A 263 -7.35 21.06 26.19
C LYS A 263 -6.32 20.81 25.08
N GLY A 264 -6.78 20.44 23.88
CA GLY A 264 -5.94 20.29 22.68
C GLY A 264 -5.91 21.52 21.76
N ALA A 265 -6.64 22.59 22.10
CA ALA A 265 -6.69 23.81 21.29
C ALA A 265 -5.48 24.72 21.52
N GLN A 266 -5.15 25.57 20.54
CA GLN A 266 -4.12 26.59 20.68
C GLN A 266 -4.51 27.65 21.75
N PRO A 267 -3.54 28.28 22.43
CA PRO A 267 -3.83 29.28 23.48
C PRO A 267 -4.73 30.42 23.02
N ALA A 268 -4.54 30.88 21.77
CA ALA A 268 -5.37 31.94 21.18
C ALA A 268 -6.85 31.52 21.11
N LEU A 269 -7.14 30.28 20.71
CA LEU A 269 -8.51 29.79 20.59
C LEU A 269 -9.15 29.64 21.98
N ARG A 270 -8.41 29.14 22.97
CA ARG A 270 -8.88 29.09 24.37
C ARG A 270 -9.26 30.47 24.87
N GLN A 271 -8.40 31.46 24.64
CA GLN A 271 -8.65 32.83 25.06
C GLN A 271 -9.89 33.42 24.38
N LYS A 272 -10.10 33.12 23.10
CA LYS A 272 -11.29 33.56 22.36
C LYS A 272 -12.58 33.03 23.00
N PHE A 273 -12.62 31.75 23.36
CA PHE A 273 -13.77 31.17 24.07
C PHE A 273 -13.96 31.81 25.46
N LEU A 274 -12.89 31.93 26.26
CA LEU A 274 -12.96 32.53 27.60
C LEU A 274 -13.42 33.99 27.57
N SER A 275 -12.97 34.77 26.58
CA SER A 275 -13.36 36.18 26.43
C SER A 275 -14.82 36.37 26.05
N ASN A 276 -15.46 35.33 25.50
CA ASN A 276 -16.87 35.33 25.12
C ASN A 276 -17.79 34.73 26.20
N MET A 277 -17.25 34.43 27.38
CA MET A 277 -17.99 33.95 28.54
C MET A 277 -18.16 35.06 29.60
N SER A 278 -19.08 34.85 30.54
CA SER A 278 -19.09 35.69 31.76
C SER A 278 -17.85 35.42 32.60
N GLN A 279 -17.37 36.41 33.35
CA GLN A 279 -16.15 36.31 34.16
C GLN A 279 -16.15 35.06 35.05
N ARG A 280 -17.27 34.80 35.74
CA ARG A 280 -17.44 33.60 36.58
C ARG A 280 -17.37 32.29 35.79
N ALA A 281 -17.94 32.24 34.59
CA ALA A 281 -17.93 31.03 33.77
C ALA A 281 -16.56 30.76 33.15
N ALA A 282 -15.83 31.82 32.78
CA ALA A 282 -14.45 31.73 32.31
C ALA A 282 -13.51 31.23 33.41
N GLU A 283 -13.65 31.74 34.64
CA GLU A 283 -12.89 31.29 35.81
C GLU A 283 -13.12 29.79 36.08
N LEU A 284 -14.38 29.35 36.13
CA LEU A 284 -14.73 27.93 36.32
C LEU A 284 -14.16 27.04 35.20
N LEU A 285 -14.28 27.46 33.94
CA LEU A 285 -13.75 26.69 32.81
C LEU A 285 -12.23 26.59 32.84
N ALA A 286 -11.53 27.66 33.25
CA ALA A 286 -10.08 27.67 33.40
C ALA A 286 -9.63 26.73 34.53
N GLU A 287 -10.30 26.77 35.69
CA GLU A 287 -10.05 25.84 36.80
C GLU A 287 -10.28 24.38 36.39
N ASP A 288 -11.38 24.10 35.68
CA ASP A 288 -11.68 22.76 35.18
C ASP A 288 -10.67 22.27 34.14
N LEU A 289 -10.20 23.16 33.26
CA LEU A 289 -9.15 22.85 32.29
C LEU A 289 -7.83 22.49 32.99
N ASP A 290 -7.47 23.17 34.08
CA ASP A 290 -6.25 22.90 34.84
C ASP A 290 -6.37 21.65 35.72
N ALA A 291 -7.55 21.44 36.33
CA ALA A 291 -7.84 20.26 37.14
C ALA A 291 -7.94 18.97 36.31
N ARG A 292 -8.33 19.07 35.03
CA ARG A 292 -8.40 17.91 34.13
C ARG A 292 -7.00 17.42 33.78
N GLY A 293 -6.75 16.16 34.12
CA GLY A 293 -5.52 15.44 33.80
C GLY A 293 -5.30 15.22 32.29
N PRO A 294 -4.24 14.48 31.93
CA PRO A 294 -3.93 14.19 30.52
C PRO A 294 -5.06 13.43 29.84
N VAL A 295 -5.53 13.97 28.71
CA VAL A 295 -6.55 13.37 27.84
C VAL A 295 -5.92 12.80 26.58
N ARG A 296 -6.52 11.73 26.03
CA ARG A 296 -6.02 11.11 24.79
C ARG A 296 -6.32 12.01 23.60
N VAL A 297 -5.37 12.13 22.67
CA VAL A 297 -5.54 12.93 21.44
C VAL A 297 -6.77 12.50 20.64
N SER A 298 -7.03 11.19 20.55
CA SER A 298 -8.22 10.65 19.88
C SER A 298 -9.55 11.07 20.52
N GLU A 299 -9.56 11.26 21.84
CA GLU A 299 -10.73 11.73 22.58
C GLU A 299 -10.96 13.22 22.31
N VAL A 300 -9.88 14.02 22.32
CA VAL A 300 -9.91 15.44 21.94
C VAL A 300 -10.48 15.62 20.54
N GLU A 301 -9.96 14.90 19.55
CA GLU A 301 -10.46 14.96 18.16
C GLU A 301 -11.94 14.57 18.04
N THR A 302 -12.40 13.62 18.85
CA THR A 302 -13.80 13.19 18.87
C THR A 302 -14.70 14.29 19.40
N GLN A 303 -14.30 14.98 20.47
CA GLN A 303 -15.08 16.08 21.05
C GLN A 303 -15.03 17.33 20.15
N GLN A 304 -13.88 17.64 19.56
CA GLN A 304 -13.74 18.72 18.58
C GLN A 304 -14.68 18.52 17.38
N ARG A 305 -14.80 17.28 16.88
CA ARG A 305 -15.77 16.94 15.82
C ARG A 305 -17.22 17.20 16.21
N LYS A 306 -17.59 16.94 17.47
CA LYS A 306 -18.95 17.26 17.95
C LYS A 306 -19.21 18.77 17.94
N ILE A 307 -18.24 19.57 18.39
CA ILE A 307 -18.36 21.04 18.37
C ILE A 307 -18.47 21.54 16.92
N LEU A 308 -17.64 21.03 16.01
CA LEU A 308 -17.73 21.37 14.58
C LEU A 308 -19.10 21.01 13.98
N GLN A 309 -19.72 19.92 14.42
CA GLN A 309 -21.07 19.57 13.99
C GLN A 309 -22.12 20.58 14.49
N VAL A 310 -22.01 21.04 15.74
CA VAL A 310 -22.90 22.09 16.27
C VAL A 310 -22.74 23.39 15.48
N VAL A 311 -21.50 23.77 15.16
CA VAL A 311 -21.21 24.95 14.34
C VAL A 311 -21.85 24.85 12.95
N ARG A 312 -21.78 23.66 12.32
CA ARG A 312 -22.46 23.41 11.03
C ARG A 312 -23.98 23.57 11.13
N ASN A 313 -24.61 22.96 12.15
CA ASN A 313 -26.06 23.07 12.33
C ASN A 313 -26.49 24.54 12.55
N LEU A 314 -25.68 25.32 13.28
CA LEU A 314 -25.91 26.76 13.47
C LEU A 314 -25.69 27.56 12.19
N ALA A 315 -24.80 27.14 11.31
CA ALA A 315 -24.61 27.78 10.00
C ALA A 315 -25.72 27.44 9.00
N GLU A 316 -26.19 26.19 8.97
CA GLU A 316 -27.31 25.75 8.13
C GLU A 316 -28.62 26.47 8.49
N SER A 317 -28.81 26.78 9.77
CA SER A 317 -29.95 27.58 10.24
C SER A 317 -29.76 29.10 10.02
N GLY A 318 -28.61 29.53 9.50
CA GLY A 318 -28.28 30.94 9.28
C GLY A 318 -27.95 31.73 10.56
N ALA A 319 -27.75 31.05 11.70
CA ALA A 319 -27.42 31.68 12.98
C ALA A 319 -25.93 32.06 13.09
N ILE A 320 -25.05 31.38 12.35
CA ILE A 320 -23.60 31.63 12.28
C ILE A 320 -23.16 31.70 10.82
N VAL A 321 -22.22 32.60 10.49
CA VAL A 321 -21.52 32.61 9.20
C VAL A 321 -20.14 31.99 9.40
N ILE A 322 -19.83 30.95 8.61
CA ILE A 322 -18.54 30.26 8.64
C ILE A 322 -17.69 30.79 7.48
N GLY A 323 -16.48 31.27 7.78
CA GLY A 323 -15.57 31.85 6.81
C GLY A 323 -15.79 33.35 6.65
N GLY A 324 -14.70 34.12 6.64
CA GLY A 324 -14.70 35.55 6.40
C GLY A 324 -15.15 35.88 4.97
N LYS A 325 -16.45 35.76 4.69
CA LYS A 325 -17.09 36.52 3.62
C LYS A 325 -17.24 37.95 4.12
N ALA A 326 -16.16 38.71 4.02
CA ALA A 326 -16.24 40.17 3.96
C ALA A 326 -16.73 40.61 2.57
N GLU A 327 -17.86 40.08 2.11
CA GLU A 327 -18.62 40.58 0.96
C GLU A 327 -20.10 40.28 1.24
N ASP A 328 -20.68 41.07 2.14
CA ASP A 328 -22.04 41.60 2.01
C ASP A 328 -22.27 42.60 3.14
N ALA A 329 -21.70 43.79 2.95
CA ALA A 329 -22.18 44.98 3.63
C ALA A 329 -23.62 45.22 3.15
N TYR A 330 -24.60 44.97 4.03
CA TYR A 330 -25.95 45.47 3.81
C TYR A 330 -26.06 46.92 4.31
N VAL A 331 -26.60 47.76 3.44
CA VAL A 331 -27.12 49.12 3.70
C VAL A 331 -28.34 49.04 4.61
#